data_AF-A0A1H9M0A9-F1
#
_entry.id   AF-A0A1H9M0A9-F1
#
_cell.length_a   1.000
_cell.length_b   1.000
_cell.length_c   1.000
_cell.angle_alpha   90.00
_cell.angle_beta   90.00
_cell.angle_gamma   90.00
#
_symmetry.space_group_name_H-M   'P 1'
#
loop_
_entity.id
_entity.type
_entity.pdbx_description
1 polymer ?
#
loop_
_entity_poly.entity_id
_entity_poly.type
_entity_poly.pdbx_seq_one_letter_code
_entity_poly.pdbx_strand_id
1 'polypeptide(L)'
;MNYYIYGTGSGANELFYELSKYKYVKIIGFLDSYKENIEFNGKMVFSPLKIELKKDEKILVCGTYCNEIADYLSNIGFKTEENYYVLPTIQKTLRNFNELKMKLSILKKYKEINLVTLKSLLSKKKTSKLFILGSGPSINKLDSYHWEYIKRFDSWGCNHWNMHPFTPTYNTTEFSYIVNTVPNIFKINNLKDIDLDFIKDIFRLQEEDLKNIPDKKLNVLMNIEIDAVSKESYFHLMKFIKELNVNLKNTFFSYISSVVTIYELAILMGYEEIIFCGVDLNNSKYFYEDYKQSDKYEVPFNANKDEYHLTSALNSPIYGTHEMINLLSEIYSNKKIQTFVGTKGSLLNEYFSEYEWRVKNER
;
A
#
# COMPACT_ATOMS: atom_id res chain seq x y z
N MET A 1 -18.23 -10.00 -16.40
CA MET A 1 -19.38 -9.60 -15.55
C MET A 1 -20.03 -8.37 -16.15
N ASN A 2 -21.33 -8.23 -15.92
CA ASN A 2 -22.10 -7.09 -16.40
C ASN A 2 -22.32 -6.12 -15.25
N TYR A 3 -22.16 -4.83 -15.49
CA TYR A 3 -22.27 -3.82 -14.45
C TYR A 3 -23.17 -2.66 -14.87
N TYR A 4 -23.97 -2.20 -13.93
CA TYR A 4 -24.52 -0.86 -13.91
C TYR A 4 -23.61 0.06 -13.09
N ILE A 5 -23.51 1.32 -13.46
CA ILE A 5 -22.87 2.35 -12.61
C ILE A 5 -23.96 3.26 -12.04
N TYR A 6 -23.94 3.49 -10.74
CA TYR A 6 -24.88 4.40 -10.11
C TYR A 6 -24.43 5.86 -10.27
N GLY A 7 -25.35 6.72 -10.70
CA GLY A 7 -25.19 8.14 -10.93
C GLY A 7 -24.80 8.49 -12.37
N THR A 8 -25.05 9.75 -12.73
CA THR A 8 -24.68 10.37 -14.02
C THR A 8 -23.77 11.58 -13.82
N GLY A 9 -23.08 11.65 -12.68
CA GLY A 9 -22.14 12.71 -12.33
C GLY A 9 -20.71 12.46 -12.82
N SER A 10 -19.80 13.36 -12.44
CA SER A 10 -18.37 13.27 -12.80
C SER A 10 -17.71 11.97 -12.33
N GLY A 11 -17.98 11.53 -11.10
CA GLY A 11 -17.42 10.28 -10.57
C GLY A 11 -17.87 9.04 -11.36
N ALA A 12 -19.14 8.98 -11.75
CA ALA A 12 -19.66 7.88 -12.57
C ALA A 12 -19.07 7.90 -13.99
N ASN A 13 -18.89 9.10 -14.57
CA ASN A 13 -18.23 9.28 -15.86
C ASN A 13 -16.77 8.79 -15.84
N GLU A 14 -15.99 9.19 -14.83
CA GLU A 14 -14.61 8.76 -14.66
C GLU A 14 -14.52 7.23 -14.50
N LEU A 15 -15.39 6.65 -13.67
CA LEU A 15 -15.45 5.20 -13.49
C LEU A 15 -15.76 4.46 -14.79
N PHE A 16 -16.73 4.95 -15.56
CA PHE A 16 -17.05 4.39 -16.87
C PHE A 16 -15.84 4.38 -17.79
N TYR A 17 -15.12 5.51 -17.87
CA TYR A 17 -13.94 5.63 -18.72
C TYR A 17 -12.83 4.66 -18.27
N GLU A 18 -12.52 4.58 -16.98
CA GLU A 18 -11.50 3.66 -16.48
C GLU A 18 -11.88 2.20 -16.72
N LEU A 19 -13.13 1.80 -16.47
CA LEU A 19 -13.60 0.43 -16.67
C LEU A 19 -13.68 0.04 -18.15
N SER A 20 -13.94 0.98 -19.04
CA SER A 20 -13.97 0.73 -20.50
C SER A 20 -12.64 0.20 -21.05
N LYS A 21 -11.52 0.41 -20.33
CA LYS A 21 -10.19 -0.10 -20.69
C LYS A 21 -10.01 -1.61 -20.45
N TYR A 22 -10.96 -2.25 -19.75
CA TYR A 22 -10.89 -3.66 -19.35
C TYR A 22 -11.87 -4.53 -20.14
N LYS A 23 -11.34 -5.40 -21.02
CA LYS A 23 -12.14 -6.23 -21.94
C LYS A 23 -13.18 -7.16 -21.28
N TYR A 24 -12.98 -7.52 -20.01
CA TYR A 24 -13.86 -8.45 -19.29
C TYR A 24 -14.99 -7.77 -18.51
N VAL A 25 -15.02 -6.43 -18.54
CA VAL A 25 -16.01 -5.59 -17.88
C VAL A 25 -16.98 -5.08 -18.94
N LYS A 26 -18.28 -5.37 -18.77
CA LYS A 26 -19.32 -4.83 -19.64
C LYS A 26 -20.19 -3.87 -18.85
N ILE A 27 -20.08 -2.58 -19.12
CA ILE A 27 -21.04 -1.60 -18.61
C ILE A 27 -22.30 -1.64 -19.47
N ILE A 28 -23.40 -2.08 -18.87
CA ILE A 28 -24.67 -2.30 -19.57
C ILE A 28 -25.66 -1.14 -19.42
N GLY A 29 -25.48 -0.28 -18.42
CA GLY A 29 -26.31 0.90 -18.20
C GLY A 29 -25.82 1.76 -17.05
N PHE A 30 -26.52 2.85 -16.81
CA PHE A 30 -26.40 3.66 -15.59
C PHE A 30 -27.70 3.60 -14.81
N LEU A 31 -27.61 3.84 -13.50
CA LEU A 31 -28.78 4.00 -12.63
C LEU A 31 -28.80 5.39 -12.03
N ASP A 32 -29.95 6.05 -11.97
CA ASP A 32 -30.07 7.36 -11.35
C ASP A 32 -31.50 7.54 -10.82
N SER A 33 -31.65 8.02 -9.58
CA SER A 33 -32.97 8.22 -8.97
C SER A 33 -33.73 9.39 -9.58
N TYR A 34 -33.02 10.34 -10.20
CA TYR A 34 -33.59 11.60 -10.68
C TYR A 34 -33.62 11.69 -12.21
N LYS A 35 -32.81 10.87 -12.89
CA LYS A 35 -32.73 10.85 -14.35
C LYS A 35 -33.05 9.45 -14.87
N GLU A 36 -34.05 9.34 -15.74
CA GLU A 36 -34.39 8.07 -16.39
C GLU A 36 -34.74 8.29 -17.86
N ASN A 37 -34.60 7.23 -18.67
CA ASN A 37 -34.89 7.24 -20.11
C ASN A 37 -34.06 8.26 -20.91
N ILE A 38 -32.86 8.57 -20.42
CA ILE A 38 -31.86 9.37 -21.14
C ILE A 38 -30.64 8.52 -21.50
N GLU A 39 -29.85 8.99 -22.45
CA GLU A 39 -28.55 8.41 -22.78
C GLU A 39 -27.42 9.15 -22.07
N PHE A 40 -26.48 8.41 -21.50
CA PHE A 40 -25.25 8.91 -20.89
C PHE A 40 -24.09 8.02 -21.32
N ASN A 41 -23.05 8.61 -21.94
CA ASN A 41 -21.90 7.87 -22.50
C ASN A 41 -22.27 6.69 -23.40
N GLY A 42 -23.30 6.83 -24.25
CA GLY A 42 -23.72 5.74 -25.14
C GLY A 42 -24.51 4.63 -24.44
N LYS A 43 -25.00 4.85 -23.21
CA LYS A 43 -25.74 3.86 -22.41
C LYS A 43 -27.01 4.48 -21.85
N MET A 44 -28.06 3.67 -21.73
CA MET A 44 -29.32 4.11 -21.12
C MET A 44 -29.17 4.27 -19.60
N VAL A 45 -29.85 5.29 -19.08
CA VAL A 45 -30.02 5.53 -17.64
C VAL A 45 -31.38 5.02 -17.20
N PHE A 46 -31.41 4.14 -16.20
CA PHE A 46 -32.62 3.53 -15.66
C PHE A 46 -32.88 3.98 -14.22
N SER A 47 -34.15 3.97 -13.81
CA SER A 47 -34.48 4.05 -12.40
C SER A 47 -34.10 2.75 -11.68
N PRO A 48 -33.44 2.80 -10.51
CA PRO A 48 -33.19 1.62 -9.66
C PRO A 48 -34.46 0.81 -9.34
N LEU A 49 -35.62 1.46 -9.28
CA LEU A 49 -36.92 0.81 -8.99
C LEU A 49 -37.47 0.00 -10.17
N LYS A 50 -36.93 0.18 -11.38
CA LYS A 50 -37.44 -0.42 -12.62
C LYS A 50 -36.53 -1.53 -13.17
N ILE A 51 -35.46 -1.87 -12.46
CA ILE A 51 -34.51 -2.91 -12.90
C ILE A 51 -34.62 -4.15 -12.03
N GLU A 52 -34.51 -5.31 -12.67
CA GLU A 52 -34.29 -6.58 -12.00
C GLU A 52 -32.91 -7.09 -12.43
N LEU A 53 -32.00 -7.25 -11.48
CA LEU A 53 -30.63 -7.70 -11.77
C LEU A 53 -30.61 -9.19 -12.07
N LYS A 54 -29.95 -9.56 -13.16
CA LYS A 54 -29.59 -10.96 -13.40
C LYS A 54 -28.48 -11.41 -12.46
N LYS A 55 -28.31 -12.73 -12.34
CA LYS A 55 -27.30 -13.36 -11.46
C LYS A 55 -25.86 -12.88 -11.71
N ASP A 56 -25.53 -12.47 -12.94
CA ASP A 56 -24.21 -11.99 -13.35
C ASP A 56 -24.11 -10.46 -13.51
N GLU A 57 -25.15 -9.74 -13.07
CA GLU A 57 -25.24 -8.29 -13.09
C GLU A 57 -25.04 -7.71 -11.69
N LYS A 58 -24.27 -6.63 -11.58
CA LYS A 58 -24.03 -5.90 -10.34
C LYS A 58 -24.11 -4.39 -10.53
N ILE A 59 -24.35 -3.66 -9.45
CA ILE A 59 -24.33 -2.19 -9.43
C ILE A 59 -23.02 -1.73 -8.79
N LEU A 60 -22.33 -0.78 -9.42
CA LEU A 60 -21.15 -0.12 -8.88
C LEU A 60 -21.55 1.25 -8.34
N VAL A 61 -21.37 1.43 -7.04
CA VAL A 61 -21.64 2.69 -6.32
C VAL A 61 -20.31 3.37 -6.04
N CYS A 62 -20.13 4.62 -6.48
CA CYS A 62 -18.87 5.35 -6.37
C CYS A 62 -19.10 6.85 -6.18
N GLY A 63 -18.05 7.59 -5.79
CA GLY A 63 -18.11 9.04 -5.57
C GLY A 63 -18.56 9.43 -4.16
N THR A 64 -18.85 10.73 -3.97
CA THR A 64 -19.03 11.36 -2.66
C THR A 64 -20.24 10.83 -1.88
N TYR A 65 -21.34 10.50 -2.55
CA TYR A 65 -22.59 10.08 -1.91
C TYR A 65 -22.75 8.55 -1.84
N CYS A 66 -21.64 7.82 -1.79
CA CYS A 66 -21.68 6.36 -1.92
C CYS A 66 -22.43 5.68 -0.77
N ASN A 67 -22.39 6.26 0.43
CA ASN A 67 -23.06 5.71 1.61
C ASN A 67 -24.58 5.93 1.51
N GLU A 68 -25.01 7.14 1.16
CA GLU A 68 -26.42 7.48 0.97
C GLU A 68 -27.05 6.67 -0.17
N ILE A 69 -26.29 6.44 -1.25
CA ILE A 69 -26.71 5.58 -2.35
C ILE A 69 -26.81 4.11 -1.89
N ALA A 70 -25.85 3.63 -1.09
CA ALA A 70 -25.89 2.27 -0.55
C ALA A 70 -27.11 2.05 0.37
N ASP A 71 -27.39 3.01 1.25
CA ASP A 71 -28.56 2.98 2.13
C ASP A 71 -29.85 2.97 1.29
N TYR A 72 -29.93 3.83 0.28
CA TYR A 72 -31.06 3.85 -0.65
C TYR A 72 -31.26 2.51 -1.38
N LEU A 73 -30.20 1.94 -1.95
CA LEU A 73 -30.27 0.64 -2.65
C LEU A 73 -30.71 -0.48 -1.70
N SER A 74 -30.23 -0.46 -0.45
CA SER A 74 -30.62 -1.41 0.59
C SER A 74 -32.11 -1.30 0.93
N ASN A 75 -32.62 -0.08 1.06
CA ASN A 75 -34.03 0.17 1.38
C ASN A 75 -34.98 -0.31 0.28
N ILE A 76 -34.54 -0.36 -0.97
CA ILE A 76 -35.34 -0.88 -2.10
C ILE A 76 -35.08 -2.37 -2.39
N GLY A 77 -34.37 -3.06 -1.50
CA GLY A 77 -34.25 -4.52 -1.51
C GLY A 77 -32.97 -5.07 -2.16
N PHE A 78 -32.06 -4.22 -2.64
CA PHE A 78 -30.75 -4.70 -3.09
C PHE A 78 -29.86 -5.03 -1.89
N LYS A 79 -29.12 -6.13 -1.96
CA LYS A 79 -28.17 -6.54 -0.93
C LYS A 79 -26.75 -6.20 -1.32
N THR A 80 -26.01 -5.60 -0.39
CA THR A 80 -24.57 -5.36 -0.54
C THR A 80 -23.85 -6.66 -0.83
N GLU A 81 -22.79 -6.60 -1.65
CA GLU A 81 -21.97 -7.73 -2.10
C GLU A 81 -22.64 -8.76 -3.01
N GLU A 82 -23.95 -8.95 -2.92
CA GLU A 82 -24.75 -9.76 -3.82
C GLU A 82 -25.10 -8.94 -5.07
N ASN A 83 -25.76 -7.80 -4.88
CA ASN A 83 -26.28 -6.97 -5.94
C ASN A 83 -25.39 -5.77 -6.26
N TYR A 84 -24.63 -5.24 -5.30
CA TYR A 84 -23.83 -4.04 -5.51
C TYR A 84 -22.54 -3.96 -4.70
N TYR A 85 -21.61 -3.11 -5.16
CA TYR A 85 -20.37 -2.77 -4.45
C TYR A 85 -20.30 -1.28 -4.14
N VAL A 86 -19.89 -0.95 -2.92
CA VAL A 86 -19.58 0.42 -2.49
C VAL A 86 -18.08 0.64 -2.65
N LEU A 87 -17.72 1.47 -3.62
CA LEU A 87 -16.37 1.67 -4.11
C LEU A 87 -16.08 3.18 -4.20
N PRO A 88 -15.92 3.87 -3.06
CA PRO A 88 -15.78 5.34 -3.04
C PRO A 88 -14.58 5.84 -3.87
N THR A 89 -13.51 5.04 -3.95
CA THR A 89 -12.20 5.45 -4.44
C THR A 89 -11.69 4.61 -5.61
N ILE A 90 -12.54 3.75 -6.19
CA ILE A 90 -12.11 2.81 -7.24
C ILE A 90 -11.57 3.52 -8.49
N GLN A 91 -12.10 4.70 -8.83
CA GLN A 91 -11.57 5.50 -9.94
C GLN A 91 -10.09 5.83 -9.72
N LYS A 92 -9.73 6.28 -8.51
CA LYS A 92 -8.33 6.57 -8.13
C LYS A 92 -7.49 5.30 -8.25
N THR A 93 -7.95 4.17 -7.71
CA THR A 93 -7.22 2.89 -7.79
C THR A 93 -6.97 2.44 -9.23
N LEU A 94 -7.97 2.51 -10.11
CA LEU A 94 -7.83 2.13 -11.52
C LEU A 94 -6.91 3.08 -12.28
N ARG A 95 -7.01 4.39 -12.00
CA ARG A 95 -6.12 5.42 -12.55
C ARG A 95 -4.67 5.16 -12.14
N ASN A 96 -4.41 4.97 -10.85
CA ASN A 96 -3.08 4.63 -10.30
C ASN A 96 -2.50 3.40 -11.01
N PHE A 97 -3.32 2.37 -11.25
CA PHE A 97 -2.88 1.17 -11.97
C PHE A 97 -2.51 1.44 -13.44
N ASN A 98 -3.29 2.26 -14.13
CA ASN A 98 -3.01 2.62 -15.53
C ASN A 98 -1.77 3.52 -15.63
N GLU A 99 -1.63 4.48 -14.72
CA GLU A 99 -0.42 5.29 -14.57
C GLU A 99 0.80 4.40 -14.29
N LEU A 100 0.66 3.35 -13.46
CA LEU A 100 1.77 2.45 -13.13
C LEU A 100 2.27 1.73 -14.37
N LYS A 101 1.35 1.21 -15.18
CA LYS A 101 1.67 0.55 -16.45
C LYS A 101 2.37 1.49 -17.41
N MET A 102 1.85 2.71 -17.56
CA MET A 102 2.46 3.73 -18.41
C MET A 102 3.87 4.07 -17.93
N LYS A 103 4.03 4.30 -16.62
CA LYS A 103 5.33 4.60 -16.02
C LYS A 103 6.32 3.47 -16.23
N LEU A 104 5.92 2.22 -15.96
CA LEU A 104 6.75 1.05 -16.24
C LEU A 104 7.16 0.93 -17.70
N SER A 105 6.26 1.26 -18.64
CA SER A 105 6.58 1.28 -20.07
C SER A 105 7.62 2.34 -20.42
N ILE A 106 7.62 3.49 -19.74
CA ILE A 106 8.63 4.53 -19.90
C ILE A 106 9.96 4.08 -19.28
N LEU A 107 9.93 3.61 -18.03
CA LEU A 107 11.12 3.15 -17.30
C LEU A 107 11.88 2.04 -18.06
N LYS A 108 11.16 1.09 -18.66
CA LYS A 108 11.75 0.01 -19.46
C LYS A 108 12.50 0.47 -20.70
N LYS A 109 12.31 1.71 -21.17
CA LYS A 109 13.10 2.31 -22.25
C LYS A 109 14.49 2.75 -21.78
N TYR A 110 14.62 3.05 -20.49
CA TYR A 110 15.82 3.66 -19.91
C TYR A 110 16.64 2.67 -19.08
N LYS A 111 16.00 1.69 -18.43
CA LYS A 111 16.66 0.75 -17.51
C LYS A 111 16.07 -0.66 -17.61
N GLU A 112 16.89 -1.66 -17.29
CA GLU A 112 16.39 -3.02 -17.08
C GLU A 112 15.57 -3.05 -15.78
N ILE A 113 14.28 -3.38 -15.88
CA ILE A 113 13.36 -3.46 -14.74
C ILE A 113 13.07 -4.92 -14.41
N ASN A 114 13.38 -5.31 -13.17
CA ASN A 114 12.88 -6.52 -12.55
C ASN A 114 11.60 -6.21 -11.77
N LEU A 115 10.47 -6.83 -12.13
CA LEU A 115 9.27 -6.72 -11.32
C LEU A 115 9.37 -7.69 -10.15
N VAL A 116 9.32 -7.15 -8.94
CA VAL A 116 9.33 -7.95 -7.70
C VAL A 116 8.02 -8.73 -7.62
N THR A 117 8.14 -10.02 -7.34
CA THR A 117 7.01 -10.95 -7.22
C THR A 117 6.99 -11.55 -5.82
N LEU A 118 5.85 -12.07 -5.38
CA LEU A 118 5.80 -12.81 -4.11
C LEU A 118 6.76 -14.01 -4.12
N LYS A 119 6.89 -14.69 -5.28
CA LYS A 119 7.83 -15.80 -5.45
C LYS A 119 9.29 -15.38 -5.23
N SER A 120 9.70 -14.24 -5.77
CA SER A 120 11.07 -13.74 -5.59
C SER A 120 11.34 -13.36 -4.14
N LEU A 121 10.36 -12.76 -3.45
CA LEU A 121 10.47 -12.47 -2.02
C LEU A 121 10.60 -13.77 -1.20
N LEU A 122 9.73 -14.75 -1.46
CA LEU A 122 9.73 -16.04 -0.78
C LEU A 122 11.06 -16.80 -0.94
N SER A 123 11.73 -16.70 -2.09
CA SER A 123 13.03 -17.36 -2.31
C SER A 123 14.16 -16.87 -1.38
N LYS A 124 13.95 -15.75 -0.69
CA LYS A 124 14.95 -15.11 0.19
C LYS A 124 14.56 -15.18 1.67
N LYS A 125 13.34 -15.64 1.98
CA LYS A 125 12.86 -15.88 3.34
C LYS A 125 13.66 -17.02 3.97
N LYS A 126 14.28 -16.74 5.12
CA LYS A 126 15.13 -17.71 5.85
C LYS A 126 14.46 -18.23 7.11
N THR A 127 13.56 -17.45 7.70
CA THR A 127 12.95 -17.79 8.99
C THR A 127 11.42 -17.59 8.98
N SER A 128 10.73 -17.97 10.06
CA SER A 128 9.31 -17.65 10.26
C SER A 128 9.09 -16.30 10.97
N LYS A 129 10.16 -15.60 11.35
CA LYS A 129 10.12 -14.32 12.07
C LYS A 129 10.65 -13.18 11.21
N LEU A 130 9.96 -12.05 11.22
CA LEU A 130 10.37 -10.84 10.51
C LEU A 130 10.44 -9.63 11.45
N PHE A 131 11.56 -8.91 11.40
CA PHE A 131 11.67 -7.57 11.98
C PHE A 131 11.41 -6.51 10.91
N ILE A 132 10.34 -5.73 11.03
CA ILE A 132 10.10 -4.57 10.19
C ILE A 132 10.77 -3.36 10.83
N LEU A 133 11.75 -2.79 10.13
CA LEU A 133 12.63 -1.73 10.59
C LEU A 133 12.16 -0.38 10.00
N GLY A 134 11.41 0.35 10.81
CA GLY A 134 10.90 1.68 10.52
C GLY A 134 11.95 2.77 10.71
N SER A 135 11.72 3.93 10.11
CA SER A 135 12.67 5.06 10.19
C SER A 135 12.44 6.01 11.39
N GLY A 136 11.62 5.64 12.38
CA GLY A 136 11.34 6.46 13.56
C GLY A 136 12.50 6.53 14.56
N PRO A 137 12.63 7.59 15.36
CA PRO A 137 13.77 7.79 16.27
C PRO A 137 13.95 6.71 17.34
N SER A 138 12.89 5.98 17.72
CA SER A 138 13.02 4.92 18.74
C SER A 138 13.96 3.79 18.33
N ILE A 139 14.26 3.65 17.04
CA ILE A 139 15.24 2.68 16.55
C ILE A 139 16.64 2.91 17.12
N ASN A 140 17.00 4.17 17.41
CA ASN A 140 18.28 4.54 17.99
C ASN A 140 18.42 4.10 19.46
N LYS A 141 17.35 3.60 20.08
CA LYS A 141 17.35 3.05 21.45
C LYS A 141 17.78 1.58 21.48
N LEU A 142 17.86 0.90 20.33
CA LEU A 142 18.33 -0.47 20.24
C LEU A 142 19.85 -0.51 20.37
N ASP A 143 20.34 -1.23 21.37
CA ASP A 143 21.77 -1.44 21.62
C ASP A 143 22.36 -2.60 20.78
N SER A 144 23.64 -2.89 20.98
CA SER A 144 24.35 -3.97 20.28
C SER A 144 23.70 -5.34 20.48
N TYR A 145 23.16 -5.63 21.66
CA TYR A 145 22.49 -6.90 21.93
C TYR A 145 21.25 -7.07 21.04
N HIS A 146 20.43 -6.03 20.93
CA HIS A 146 19.25 -6.05 20.06
C HIS A 146 19.63 -6.29 18.59
N TRP A 147 20.65 -5.59 18.09
CA TRP A 147 21.09 -5.76 16.71
C TRP A 147 21.66 -7.15 16.43
N GLU A 148 22.45 -7.71 17.35
CA GLU A 148 22.94 -9.09 17.24
C GLU A 148 21.80 -10.13 17.30
N TYR A 149 20.70 -9.81 17.99
CA TYR A 149 19.50 -10.64 17.98
C TYR A 149 18.78 -10.58 16.63
N ILE A 150 18.54 -9.37 16.10
CA ILE A 150 17.82 -9.16 14.82
C ILE A 150 18.56 -9.84 13.66
N LYS A 151 19.91 -9.83 13.65
CA LYS A 151 20.74 -10.50 12.61
C LYS A 151 20.44 -11.98 12.41
N ARG A 152 19.85 -12.65 13.41
CA ARG A 152 19.53 -14.09 13.38
C ARG A 152 18.24 -14.40 12.62
N PHE A 153 17.44 -13.38 12.31
CA PHE A 153 16.13 -13.51 11.69
C PHE A 153 16.04 -12.70 10.40
N ASP A 154 14.92 -12.82 9.69
CA ASP A 154 14.68 -11.94 8.56
C ASP A 154 14.36 -10.52 9.06
N SER A 155 14.77 -9.52 8.30
CA SER A 155 14.47 -8.11 8.60
C SER A 155 14.18 -7.32 7.33
N TRP A 156 13.36 -6.27 7.45
CA TRP A 156 12.92 -5.43 6.33
C TRP A 156 13.05 -3.94 6.67
N GLY A 157 14.01 -3.25 6.04
CA GLY A 157 14.17 -1.80 6.15
C GLY A 157 13.26 -1.03 5.20
N CYS A 158 12.74 0.13 5.63
CA CYS A 158 11.89 0.98 4.81
C CYS A 158 12.30 2.45 4.79
N ASN A 159 11.77 3.21 3.82
CA ASN A 159 12.07 4.62 3.56
C ASN A 159 13.55 4.84 3.22
N HIS A 160 14.28 5.58 4.08
CA HIS A 160 15.72 5.84 3.95
C HIS A 160 16.53 4.98 4.93
N TRP A 161 16.09 3.74 5.16
CA TRP A 161 16.79 2.79 6.03
C TRP A 161 18.24 2.57 5.63
N ASN A 162 18.55 2.75 4.35
CA ASN A 162 19.91 2.72 3.85
C ASN A 162 20.86 3.70 4.56
N MET A 163 20.39 4.70 5.30
CA MET A 163 21.23 5.56 6.14
C MET A 163 21.67 4.87 7.46
N HIS A 164 20.96 3.84 7.92
CA HIS A 164 21.26 3.12 9.15
C HIS A 164 22.37 2.07 8.95
N PRO A 165 23.35 1.88 9.86
CA PRO A 165 24.48 0.95 9.65
C PRO A 165 24.09 -0.53 9.59
N PHE A 166 22.92 -0.90 10.12
CA PHE A 166 22.40 -2.26 10.05
C PHE A 166 21.85 -2.59 8.65
N THR A 167 22.34 -3.67 8.04
CA THR A 167 21.89 -4.17 6.74
C THR A 167 20.76 -5.20 6.90
N PRO A 168 19.53 -4.91 6.43
CA PRO A 168 18.40 -5.85 6.54
C PRO A 168 18.40 -6.92 5.45
N THR A 169 17.57 -7.96 5.62
CA THR A 169 17.32 -8.99 4.57
C THR A 169 16.68 -8.39 3.32
N TYR A 170 15.74 -7.47 3.53
CA TYR A 170 15.00 -6.76 2.49
C TYR A 170 15.11 -5.25 2.74
N ASN A 171 15.16 -4.45 1.67
CA ASN A 171 15.10 -3.01 1.82
C ASN A 171 14.15 -2.40 0.78
N THR A 172 13.20 -1.58 1.25
CA THR A 172 12.32 -0.80 0.38
C THR A 172 12.70 0.66 0.47
N THR A 173 13.20 1.17 -0.64
CA THR A 173 13.60 2.57 -0.77
C THR A 173 12.45 3.37 -1.37
N GLU A 174 12.10 4.47 -0.71
CA GLU A 174 11.22 5.49 -1.27
C GLU A 174 12.06 6.63 -1.85
N PHE A 175 11.62 7.17 -2.98
CA PHE A 175 12.18 8.41 -3.53
C PHE A 175 11.38 9.61 -3.03
N SER A 176 12.11 10.65 -2.61
CA SER A 176 11.51 11.96 -2.34
C SER A 176 11.38 12.74 -3.66
N TYR A 177 10.50 13.74 -3.70
CA TYR A 177 10.38 14.65 -4.84
C TYR A 177 11.61 15.58 -5.02
N ILE A 178 12.59 15.50 -4.13
CA ILE A 178 13.79 16.33 -4.15
C ILE A 178 14.84 15.63 -5.03
N VAL A 179 15.06 16.21 -6.22
CA VAL A 179 15.90 15.72 -7.35
C VAL A 179 17.33 15.32 -6.94
N ASN A 180 17.86 15.87 -5.84
CA ASN A 180 19.22 15.57 -5.37
C ASN A 180 19.33 14.35 -4.43
N THR A 181 18.20 13.75 -4.04
CA THR A 181 18.23 12.60 -3.10
C THR A 181 18.56 11.28 -3.79
N VAL A 182 18.22 11.12 -5.07
CA VAL A 182 18.41 9.88 -5.85
C VAL A 182 19.89 9.49 -5.95
N PRO A 183 20.83 10.38 -6.37
CA PRO A 183 22.25 10.00 -6.45
C PRO A 183 22.84 9.61 -5.10
N ASN A 184 22.42 10.27 -4.02
CA ASN A 184 22.93 10.01 -2.66
C ASN A 184 22.43 8.66 -2.13
N ILE A 185 21.16 8.32 -2.38
CA ILE A 185 20.61 7.00 -2.03
C ILE A 185 21.39 5.88 -2.71
N PHE A 186 21.63 5.98 -4.02
CA PHE A 186 22.39 4.95 -4.75
C PHE A 186 23.86 4.89 -4.37
N LYS A 187 24.49 6.02 -4.06
CA LYS A 187 25.84 6.03 -3.48
C LYS A 187 25.88 5.26 -2.16
N ILE A 188 24.94 5.50 -1.25
CA ILE A 188 24.85 4.81 0.03
C ILE A 188 24.56 3.31 -0.16
N ASN A 189 23.64 2.95 -1.06
CA ASN A 189 23.26 1.56 -1.30
C ASN A 189 24.40 0.75 -1.94
N ASN A 190 25.16 1.36 -2.86
CA ASN A 190 26.34 0.74 -3.47
C ASN A 190 27.43 0.41 -2.43
N LEU A 191 27.44 1.06 -1.26
CA LEU A 191 28.39 0.77 -0.18
C LEU A 191 27.97 -0.40 0.72
N LYS A 192 26.69 -0.81 0.69
CA LYS A 192 26.14 -1.77 1.66
C LYS A 192 25.87 -3.17 1.11
N ASP A 193 26.14 -3.37 -0.19
CA ASP A 193 25.94 -4.65 -0.88
C ASP A 193 24.57 -5.28 -0.56
N ILE A 194 23.52 -4.45 -0.58
CA ILE A 194 22.16 -4.91 -0.32
C ILE A 194 21.69 -5.66 -1.56
N ASP A 195 21.63 -6.98 -1.40
CA ASP A 195 21.26 -7.96 -2.42
C ASP A 195 19.87 -7.70 -3.05
N LEU A 196 19.00 -6.96 -2.34
CA LEU A 196 17.61 -6.65 -2.72
C LEU A 196 17.16 -5.27 -2.24
N ASP A 197 17.53 -4.24 -3.00
CA ASP A 197 16.85 -2.94 -2.92
C ASP A 197 15.62 -2.95 -3.83
N PHE A 198 14.45 -2.77 -3.22
CA PHE A 198 13.18 -2.57 -3.90
C PHE A 198 12.86 -1.09 -3.97
N ILE A 199 12.64 -0.58 -5.18
CA ILE A 199 12.09 0.73 -5.39
C ILE A 199 10.58 0.63 -5.19
N LYS A 200 10.07 1.41 -4.22
CA LYS A 200 8.65 1.71 -4.06
C LYS A 200 8.35 3.09 -4.65
N ASP A 201 7.09 3.29 -5.07
CA ASP A 201 6.58 4.57 -5.58
C ASP A 201 7.32 5.08 -6.83
N ILE A 202 7.48 4.20 -7.83
CA ILE A 202 8.13 4.54 -9.10
C ILE A 202 7.49 5.72 -9.85
N PHE A 203 6.28 6.10 -9.48
CA PHE A 203 5.60 7.30 -9.97
C PHE A 203 6.35 8.59 -9.65
N ARG A 204 7.11 8.60 -8.55
CA ARG A 204 7.89 9.76 -8.11
C ARG A 204 9.16 9.99 -8.92
N LEU A 205 9.66 8.96 -9.61
CA LEU A 205 10.86 9.08 -10.45
C LEU A 205 10.56 9.87 -11.73
N GLN A 206 11.29 10.95 -11.98
CA GLN A 206 11.29 11.64 -13.27
C GLN A 206 12.28 10.98 -14.24
N GLU A 207 12.20 11.33 -15.54
CA GLU A 207 13.13 10.77 -16.53
C GLU A 207 14.59 11.18 -16.23
N GLU A 208 14.79 12.36 -15.69
CA GLU A 208 16.09 12.87 -15.24
C GLU A 208 16.69 12.04 -14.11
N ASP A 209 15.86 11.58 -13.17
CA ASP A 209 16.30 10.76 -12.04
C ASP A 209 16.93 9.45 -12.56
N LEU A 210 16.37 8.87 -13.62
CA LEU A 210 16.83 7.62 -14.22
C LEU A 210 18.24 7.70 -14.79
N LYS A 211 18.66 8.90 -15.23
CA LYS A 211 20.02 9.14 -15.73
C LYS A 211 21.05 9.07 -14.59
N ASN A 212 20.62 9.35 -13.36
CA ASN A 212 21.48 9.33 -12.17
C ASN A 212 21.50 7.97 -11.47
N ILE A 213 20.58 7.07 -11.82
CA ILE A 213 20.60 5.70 -11.34
C ILE A 213 21.77 4.98 -12.03
N PRO A 214 22.66 4.29 -11.30
CA PRO A 214 23.70 3.45 -11.88
C PRO A 214 23.16 2.48 -12.94
N ASP A 215 23.99 1.99 -13.86
CA ASP A 215 23.61 0.92 -14.80
C ASP A 215 23.49 -0.43 -14.10
N LYS A 216 22.47 -0.51 -13.25
CA LYS A 216 22.04 -1.70 -12.53
C LYS A 216 20.58 -1.96 -12.83
N LYS A 217 20.23 -3.24 -12.85
CA LYS A 217 18.86 -3.71 -12.92
C LYS A 217 18.08 -3.19 -11.71
N LEU A 218 16.94 -2.56 -11.95
CA LEU A 218 16.09 -2.01 -10.88
C LEU A 218 15.05 -3.04 -10.46
N ASN A 219 15.00 -3.38 -9.17
CA ASN A 219 13.89 -4.17 -8.64
C ASN A 219 12.76 -3.23 -8.24
N VAL A 220 11.63 -3.34 -8.94
CA VAL A 220 10.46 -2.50 -8.71
C VAL A 220 9.38 -3.30 -8.01
N LEU A 221 8.96 -2.83 -6.84
CA LEU A 221 7.77 -3.32 -6.18
C LEU A 221 6.56 -2.66 -6.83
N MET A 222 5.73 -3.42 -7.53
CA MET A 222 4.50 -2.86 -8.11
C MET A 222 3.46 -2.70 -7.01
N ASN A 223 3.37 -1.48 -6.47
CA ASN A 223 2.34 -1.12 -5.52
C ASN A 223 1.24 -0.27 -6.20
N ILE A 224 -0.02 -0.65 -5.98
CA ILE A 224 -1.18 0.21 -6.29
C ILE A 224 -1.66 0.80 -4.97
N GLU A 225 -1.60 2.12 -4.85
CA GLU A 225 -2.21 2.81 -3.71
C GLU A 225 -3.73 2.65 -3.75
N ILE A 226 -4.28 2.19 -2.62
CA ILE A 226 -5.71 2.03 -2.39
C ILE A 226 -6.17 2.93 -1.25
N ASP A 227 -7.29 3.62 -1.45
CA ASP A 227 -7.91 4.46 -0.44
C ASP A 227 -9.15 3.71 0.10
N ALA A 228 -8.93 2.77 1.02
CA ALA A 228 -10.02 2.20 1.79
C ALA A 228 -10.36 3.11 2.97
N VAL A 229 -11.61 3.58 3.03
CA VAL A 229 -12.14 4.45 4.10
C VAL A 229 -12.85 3.65 5.20
N SER A 230 -13.09 2.37 4.97
CA SER A 230 -13.66 1.42 5.94
C SER A 230 -13.25 -0.03 5.64
N LYS A 231 -13.36 -0.91 6.63
CA LYS A 231 -13.15 -2.36 6.50
C LYS A 231 -13.99 -2.96 5.37
N GLU A 232 -15.25 -2.58 5.28
CA GLU A 232 -16.20 -3.01 4.25
C GLU A 232 -15.75 -2.52 2.87
N SER A 233 -15.33 -1.25 2.76
CA SER A 233 -14.83 -0.70 1.50
C SER A 233 -13.57 -1.43 1.01
N TYR A 234 -12.68 -1.82 1.93
CA TYR A 234 -11.51 -2.64 1.61
C TYR A 234 -11.92 -4.01 1.05
N PHE A 235 -12.85 -4.70 1.71
CA PHE A 235 -13.34 -6.00 1.24
C PHE A 235 -14.04 -5.92 -0.12
N HIS A 236 -14.92 -4.93 -0.32
CA HIS A 236 -15.58 -4.69 -1.59
C HIS A 236 -14.57 -4.43 -2.70
N LEU A 237 -13.58 -3.57 -2.42
CA LEU A 237 -12.50 -3.28 -3.35
C LEU A 237 -11.74 -4.56 -3.73
N MET A 238 -11.33 -5.34 -2.74
CA MET A 238 -10.59 -6.58 -2.99
C MET A 238 -11.38 -7.62 -3.78
N LYS A 239 -12.68 -7.76 -3.48
CA LYS A 239 -13.60 -8.64 -4.21
C LYS A 239 -13.78 -8.18 -5.65
N PHE A 240 -14.05 -6.90 -5.86
CA PHE A 240 -14.21 -6.30 -7.18
C PHE A 240 -12.94 -6.46 -8.03
N ILE A 241 -11.78 -6.16 -7.46
CA ILE A 241 -10.48 -6.30 -8.12
C ILE A 241 -10.23 -7.75 -8.58
N LYS A 242 -10.61 -8.74 -7.76
CA LYS A 242 -10.54 -10.17 -8.13
C LYS A 242 -11.47 -10.48 -9.31
N GLU A 243 -12.67 -9.92 -9.34
CA GLU A 243 -13.64 -10.10 -10.43
C GLU A 243 -13.22 -9.43 -11.74
N LEU A 244 -12.47 -8.32 -11.68
CA LEU A 244 -11.91 -7.67 -12.86
C LEU A 244 -10.88 -8.55 -13.60
N ASN A 245 -10.44 -9.66 -13.01
CA ASN A 245 -9.39 -10.54 -13.53
C ASN A 245 -8.14 -9.75 -13.97
N VAL A 246 -7.86 -8.65 -13.26
CA VAL A 246 -6.60 -7.93 -13.46
C VAL A 246 -5.50 -8.90 -13.05
N ASN A 247 -4.51 -9.12 -13.93
CA ASN A 247 -3.38 -9.98 -13.61
C ASN A 247 -2.50 -9.29 -12.56
N LEU A 248 -2.88 -9.46 -11.29
CA LEU A 248 -2.23 -8.90 -10.11
C LEU A 248 -1.20 -9.86 -9.54
N LYS A 249 -0.78 -10.88 -10.29
CA LYS A 249 0.18 -11.90 -9.79
C LYS A 249 1.43 -11.29 -9.17
N ASN A 250 1.79 -10.08 -9.59
CA ASN A 250 2.94 -9.33 -9.09
C ASN A 250 2.57 -7.93 -8.61
N THR A 251 1.29 -7.66 -8.33
CA THR A 251 0.84 -6.35 -7.88
C THR A 251 0.38 -6.43 -6.43
N PHE A 252 0.89 -5.53 -5.61
CA PHE A 252 0.58 -5.42 -4.20
C PHE A 252 -0.28 -4.19 -3.99
N PHE A 253 -1.23 -4.29 -3.07
CA PHE A 253 -1.97 -3.12 -2.65
C PHE A 253 -1.11 -2.39 -1.62
N SER A 254 -0.88 -1.11 -1.85
CA SER A 254 -0.26 -0.26 -0.85
C SER A 254 -1.35 0.55 -0.23
N TYR A 255 -1.35 0.56 1.08
CA TYR A 255 -2.00 1.64 1.79
C TYR A 255 -1.03 2.80 1.97
N ILE A 256 -1.48 3.90 2.55
CA ILE A 256 -0.81 5.21 2.68
C ILE A 256 0.67 5.14 3.13
N SER A 257 1.13 4.06 3.78
CA SER A 257 2.51 3.93 4.25
C SER A 257 3.23 2.66 3.78
N SER A 258 4.55 2.79 3.58
CA SER A 258 5.47 1.68 3.34
C SER A 258 5.33 0.54 4.35
N VAL A 259 5.13 0.89 5.62
CA VAL A 259 5.04 -0.09 6.70
C VAL A 259 3.82 -0.99 6.52
N VAL A 260 2.67 -0.44 6.11
CA VAL A 260 1.48 -1.26 5.82
C VAL A 260 1.75 -2.22 4.67
N THR A 261 2.36 -1.74 3.58
CA THR A 261 2.70 -2.60 2.42
C THR A 261 3.63 -3.74 2.84
N ILE A 262 4.65 -3.44 3.65
CA ILE A 262 5.60 -4.46 4.13
C ILE A 262 4.91 -5.44 5.08
N TYR A 263 4.01 -4.98 5.93
CA TYR A 263 3.23 -5.85 6.82
C TYR A 263 2.32 -6.82 6.02
N GLU A 264 1.60 -6.31 5.02
CA GLU A 264 0.78 -7.15 4.14
C GLU A 264 1.66 -8.18 3.40
N LEU A 265 2.80 -7.76 2.86
CA LEU A 265 3.77 -8.66 2.22
C LEU A 265 4.26 -9.73 3.19
N ALA A 266 4.57 -9.38 4.44
CA ALA A 266 4.99 -10.33 5.45
C ALA A 266 3.92 -11.40 5.72
N ILE A 267 2.66 -10.99 5.81
CA ILE A 267 1.50 -11.90 5.94
C ILE A 267 1.36 -12.81 4.72
N LEU A 268 1.55 -12.29 3.51
CA LEU A 268 1.48 -13.05 2.27
C LEU A 268 2.66 -14.02 2.12
N MET A 269 3.82 -13.67 2.67
CA MET A 269 5.01 -14.51 2.72
C MET A 269 4.95 -15.60 3.79
N GLY A 270 3.91 -15.60 4.63
CA GLY A 270 3.73 -16.59 5.68
C GLY A 270 4.75 -16.46 6.81
N TYR A 271 5.07 -15.23 7.22
CA TYR A 271 5.72 -15.01 8.51
C TYR A 271 4.71 -15.26 9.64
N GLU A 272 5.19 -15.89 10.71
CA GLU A 272 4.40 -16.28 11.89
C GLU A 272 4.57 -15.25 13.01
N GLU A 273 5.75 -14.64 13.13
CA GLU A 273 6.02 -13.56 14.07
C GLU A 273 6.50 -12.32 13.31
N ILE A 274 5.84 -11.18 13.51
CA ILE A 274 6.20 -9.90 12.90
C ILE A 274 6.44 -8.87 14.00
N ILE A 275 7.63 -8.29 14.06
CA ILE A 275 8.05 -7.36 15.11
C ILE A 275 8.37 -6.01 14.47
N PHE A 276 7.69 -4.94 14.93
CA PHE A 276 7.97 -3.58 14.50
C PHE A 276 9.03 -2.92 15.39
N CYS A 277 10.11 -2.43 14.78
CA CYS A 277 11.13 -1.64 15.46
C CYS A 277 11.27 -0.29 14.76
N GLY A 278 11.24 0.83 15.50
CA GLY A 278 11.37 2.16 14.87
C GLY A 278 10.14 2.59 14.07
N VAL A 279 8.96 2.03 14.36
CA VAL A 279 7.69 2.48 13.76
C VAL A 279 6.93 3.26 14.82
N ASP A 280 7.25 4.54 14.98
CA ASP A 280 6.80 5.31 16.15
C ASP A 280 5.39 5.90 15.97
N LEU A 281 5.10 6.47 14.80
CA LEU A 281 3.82 7.08 14.41
C LEU A 281 3.35 8.28 15.26
N ASN A 282 4.09 8.67 16.29
CA ASN A 282 3.74 9.80 17.17
C ASN A 282 4.05 11.18 16.56
N ASN A 283 5.03 11.25 15.66
CA ASN A 283 5.48 12.47 14.98
C ASN A 283 6.16 12.11 13.65
N SER A 284 6.56 13.13 12.90
CA SER A 284 7.23 12.96 11.60
C SER A 284 8.76 12.80 11.68
N LYS A 285 9.37 12.81 12.87
CA LYS A 285 10.84 12.77 13.02
C LYS A 285 11.38 11.45 12.51
N TYR A 286 12.56 11.49 11.89
CA TYR A 286 13.28 10.30 11.48
C TYR A 286 14.56 10.07 12.27
N PHE A 287 14.99 8.81 12.37
CA PHE A 287 16.18 8.42 13.16
C PHE A 287 17.47 9.10 12.70
N TYR A 288 17.56 9.42 11.41
CA TYR A 288 18.75 9.96 10.78
C TYR A 288 18.92 11.48 11.01
N GLU A 289 17.90 12.16 11.52
CA GLU A 289 17.95 13.61 11.75
C GLU A 289 18.89 13.98 12.91
N ASP A 290 18.97 13.11 13.92
CA ASP A 290 19.88 13.27 15.08
C ASP A 290 21.11 12.36 14.97
N TYR A 291 21.23 11.61 13.87
CA TYR A 291 22.25 10.59 13.72
C TYR A 291 23.58 11.23 13.29
N LYS A 292 24.63 11.04 14.10
CA LYS A 292 25.98 11.61 13.86
C LYS A 292 26.62 11.27 12.52
N GLN A 293 26.14 10.25 11.79
CA GLN A 293 26.64 9.97 10.43
C GLN A 293 26.00 10.86 9.35
N SER A 294 25.03 11.70 9.69
CA SER A 294 24.47 12.73 8.79
C SER A 294 25.54 13.66 8.23
N ASP A 295 26.66 13.85 8.93
CA ASP A 295 27.80 14.65 8.42
C ASP A 295 28.42 14.07 7.14
N LYS A 296 28.19 12.78 6.82
CA LYS A 296 28.74 12.12 5.63
C LYS A 296 27.85 12.23 4.40
N TYR A 297 26.56 12.50 4.56
CA TYR A 297 25.59 12.47 3.47
C TYR A 297 24.52 13.53 3.68
N GLU A 298 24.11 14.19 2.60
CA GLU A 298 22.94 15.07 2.67
C GLU A 298 21.71 14.26 3.09
N VAL A 299 21.16 14.64 4.23
CA VAL A 299 19.95 14.05 4.80
C VAL A 299 18.74 14.69 4.12
N PRO A 300 17.70 13.92 3.76
CA PRO A 300 16.46 14.49 3.27
C PRO A 300 15.92 15.52 4.27
N PHE A 301 15.64 16.74 3.78
CA PHE A 301 15.07 17.77 4.62
C PHE A 301 13.60 17.45 4.94
N ASN A 302 13.31 17.27 6.22
CA ASN A 302 11.96 17.13 6.73
C ASN A 302 11.49 18.47 7.29
N ALA A 303 10.59 19.15 6.57
CA ALA A 303 10.10 20.47 6.94
C ALA A 303 9.14 20.46 8.15
N ASN A 304 8.49 19.32 8.42
CA ASN A 304 7.32 19.24 9.30
C ASN A 304 7.58 18.43 10.57
N LYS A 305 8.78 18.53 11.14
CA LYS A 305 9.32 17.64 12.21
C LYS A 305 8.45 17.52 13.47
N ASP A 306 7.65 18.54 13.76
CA ASP A 306 6.83 18.61 14.98
C ASP A 306 5.33 18.42 14.69
N GLU A 307 4.94 18.20 13.44
CA GLU A 307 3.57 17.85 13.08
C GLU A 307 3.31 16.35 13.23
N TYR A 308 2.06 15.97 13.48
CA TYR A 308 1.62 14.59 13.38
C TYR A 308 1.97 14.03 12.00
N HIS A 309 2.54 12.82 11.94
CA HIS A 309 2.93 12.20 10.67
C HIS A 309 1.69 12.11 9.77
N LEU A 310 1.77 12.54 8.50
CA LEU A 310 0.62 12.55 7.57
C LEU A 310 -0.11 11.19 7.49
N THR A 311 0.65 10.10 7.68
CA THR A 311 0.15 8.72 7.66
C THR A 311 -0.44 8.23 8.99
N SER A 312 -0.45 9.06 10.04
CA SER A 312 -1.13 8.79 11.32
C SER A 312 -2.64 9.07 11.24
N ALA A 313 -3.08 9.85 10.25
CA ALA A 313 -4.47 10.04 9.84
C ALA A 313 -5.47 10.44 10.93
N LEU A 314 -5.03 11.06 12.03
CA LEU A 314 -5.88 11.43 13.17
C LEU A 314 -7.10 12.32 12.82
N ASN A 315 -7.16 12.90 11.61
CA ASN A 315 -8.26 13.71 11.10
C ASN A 315 -8.68 13.37 9.65
N SER A 316 -8.34 12.18 9.15
CA SER A 316 -8.67 11.77 7.77
C SER A 316 -9.84 10.78 7.79
N PRO A 317 -10.74 10.79 6.78
CA PRO A 317 -11.71 9.70 6.58
C PRO A 317 -11.05 8.37 6.15
N ILE A 318 -9.72 8.34 6.08
CA ILE A 318 -8.91 7.18 5.67
C ILE A 318 -8.19 6.66 6.92
N TYR A 319 -8.12 5.34 7.10
CA TYR A 319 -7.43 4.75 8.25
C TYR A 319 -5.98 5.24 8.37
N GLY A 320 -5.54 5.42 9.60
CA GLY A 320 -4.14 5.59 9.94
C GLY A 320 -3.34 4.33 9.67
N THR A 321 -2.01 4.48 9.63
CA THR A 321 -1.08 3.36 9.50
C THR A 321 -1.34 2.29 10.57
N HIS A 322 -1.55 2.69 11.82
CA HIS A 322 -1.81 1.77 12.94
C HIS A 322 -3.15 1.06 12.79
N GLU A 323 -4.21 1.78 12.43
CA GLU A 323 -5.54 1.20 12.23
C GLU A 323 -5.57 0.20 11.08
N MET A 324 -4.86 0.49 9.97
CA MET A 324 -4.77 -0.45 8.85
C MET A 324 -3.94 -1.69 9.20
N ILE A 325 -2.85 -1.55 9.96
CA ILE A 325 -2.10 -2.72 10.47
C ILE A 325 -3.01 -3.57 11.35
N ASN A 326 -3.78 -2.96 12.26
CA ASN A 326 -4.75 -3.67 13.09
C ASN A 326 -5.83 -4.37 12.24
N LEU A 327 -6.41 -3.66 11.27
CA LEU A 327 -7.40 -4.22 10.34
C LEU A 327 -6.84 -5.43 9.59
N LEU A 328 -5.64 -5.33 9.01
CA LEU A 328 -5.00 -6.46 8.33
C LEU A 328 -4.76 -7.62 9.30
N SER A 329 -4.34 -7.35 10.54
CA SER A 329 -4.18 -8.37 11.57
C SER A 329 -5.48 -9.12 11.85
N GLU A 330 -6.60 -8.41 11.97
CA GLU A 330 -7.93 -9.01 12.13
C GLU A 330 -8.34 -9.86 10.92
N ILE A 331 -8.18 -9.33 9.71
CA ILE A 331 -8.51 -10.01 8.45
C ILE A 331 -7.74 -11.33 8.33
N TYR A 332 -6.48 -11.34 8.75
CA TYR A 332 -5.59 -12.49 8.66
C TYR A 332 -5.41 -13.26 9.98
N SER A 333 -6.25 -13.02 10.98
CA SER A 333 -6.20 -13.68 12.30
C SER A 333 -6.16 -15.21 12.22
N ASN A 334 -6.82 -15.81 11.22
CA ASN A 334 -6.79 -17.25 10.97
C ASN A 334 -5.40 -17.82 10.59
N LYS A 335 -4.41 -16.98 10.27
CA LYS A 335 -3.07 -17.40 9.84
C LYS A 335 -2.08 -17.64 10.99
N LYS A 336 -2.52 -17.62 12.27
CA LYS A 336 -1.64 -17.76 13.45
C LYS A 336 -0.47 -16.75 13.48
N ILE A 337 -0.71 -15.54 12.99
CA ILE A 337 0.31 -14.49 12.95
C ILE A 337 0.31 -13.75 14.28
N GLN A 338 1.48 -13.62 14.89
CA GLN A 338 1.72 -12.84 16.09
C GLN A 338 2.43 -11.55 15.70
N THR A 339 1.91 -10.43 16.19
CA THR A 339 2.44 -9.09 15.89
C THR A 339 2.87 -8.43 17.19
N PHE A 340 4.08 -7.85 17.20
CA PHE A 340 4.68 -7.25 18.39
C PHE A 340 5.35 -5.92 18.08
N VAL A 341 5.63 -5.13 19.13
CA VAL A 341 6.42 -3.90 19.05
C VAL A 341 7.74 -4.08 19.79
N GLY A 342 8.86 -4.00 19.07
CA GLY A 342 10.21 -4.16 19.63
C GLY A 342 10.77 -2.92 20.33
N THR A 343 10.23 -1.74 20.04
CA THR A 343 10.68 -0.45 20.60
C THR A 343 9.57 0.23 21.40
N LYS A 344 9.86 0.61 22.65
CA LYS A 344 8.86 1.25 23.53
C LYS A 344 8.43 2.64 23.06
N GLY A 345 7.15 2.94 23.28
CA GLY A 345 6.55 4.26 23.06
C GLY A 345 6.07 4.50 21.63
N SER A 346 5.85 3.44 20.86
CA SER A 346 5.16 3.52 19.57
C SER A 346 3.66 3.62 19.78
N LEU A 347 2.94 4.31 18.90
CA LEU A 347 1.47 4.27 18.88
C LEU A 347 0.94 2.84 18.63
N LEU A 348 1.74 1.96 18.01
CA LEU A 348 1.40 0.56 17.83
C LEU A 348 1.31 -0.22 19.15
N ASN A 349 1.87 0.29 20.25
CA ASN A 349 1.75 -0.34 21.57
C ASN A 349 0.31 -0.35 22.10
N GLU A 350 -0.60 0.45 21.53
CA GLU A 350 -2.04 0.41 21.85
C GLU A 350 -2.73 -0.85 21.30
N TYR A 351 -2.17 -1.45 20.25
CA TYR A 351 -2.77 -2.58 19.53
C TYR A 351 -2.00 -3.89 19.72
N PHE A 352 -0.69 -3.80 19.96
CA PHE A 352 0.20 -4.95 20.00
C PHE A 352 1.10 -4.95 21.24
N SER A 353 1.32 -6.14 21.80
CA SER A 353 2.19 -6.34 22.94
C SER A 353 3.65 -5.97 22.63
N GLU A 354 4.37 -5.54 23.67
CA GLU A 354 5.82 -5.39 23.59
C GLU A 354 6.49 -6.74 23.27
N TYR A 355 7.51 -6.71 22.43
CA TYR A 355 8.32 -7.89 22.13
C TYR A 355 9.26 -8.18 23.29
N GLU A 356 9.22 -9.41 23.80
CA GLU A 356 10.17 -9.84 24.81
C GLU A 356 11.47 -10.31 24.17
N TRP A 357 12.52 -9.49 24.31
CA TRP A 357 13.86 -9.76 23.81
C TRP A 357 14.57 -10.86 24.63
N ARG A 358 14.08 -12.09 24.55
CA ARG A 358 14.69 -13.26 25.18
C ARG A 358 15.56 -13.99 24.16
N VAL A 359 16.85 -14.12 24.44
CA VAL A 359 17.61 -15.27 23.93
C VAL A 359 17.05 -16.47 24.71
N LYS A 360 16.25 -17.33 24.06
CA LYS A 360 16.14 -18.69 24.60
C LYS A 360 17.59 -19.16 24.70
N ASN A 361 18.05 -19.45 25.91
CA ASN A 361 19.29 -20.19 26.10
C ASN A 361 19.07 -21.54 25.43
N GLU A 362 19.27 -21.62 24.12
CA GLU A 362 19.35 -22.85 23.36
C GLU A 362 20.62 -23.53 23.87
N ARG A 363 20.41 -24.38 24.89
CA ARG A 363 21.38 -25.35 25.37
C ARG A 363 21.53 -26.48 24.38
#